data_AF-U4L1I5-F1
#
_entry.id   AF-U4L1I5-F1
#
_cell.length_a   1.000
_cell.length_b   1.000
_cell.length_c   1.000
_cell.angle_alpha   90.00
_cell.angle_beta   90.00
_cell.angle_gamma   90.00
#
_symmetry.space_group_name_H-M   'P 1'
#
loop_
_entity.id
_entity.type
_entity.pdbx_description
1 polymer ?
#
loop_
_entity_poly.entity_id
_entity_poly.type
_entity_poly.pdbx_seq_one_letter_code
_entity_poly.pdbx_strand_id
1 'polypeptide(L)'
;MLPKTLILIAAAATTATAQATVSDPQLVGTWVSKSGTVVTGPDIYNPTADTLNEPRLPGSSFSFTADGHYENALYTVVANPTTPSCPSAVIQWQHGTYIRYANGSLSLQPIKEDGRQLYADPCTNDKSIYTKYNQTEIYKWYEIITDARHKKPRLNLYQFDGAPANPLYLEYRPPQMLPTTAFHSTRPTDNENKKGRRKRDIGYEAIRNIKGVEKMGSVKEEWLVVLGIGMTALGSVGFFWF
;
A
#
# COMPACT_ATOMS: atom_id res chain seq x y z
N MET A 1 11.74 64.39 -5.94
CA MET A 1 11.82 63.59 -4.70
C MET A 1 10.55 62.72 -4.66
N LEU A 2 10.64 61.45 -5.08
CA LEU A 2 9.50 60.51 -5.11
C LEU A 2 9.54 59.60 -3.87
N PRO A 3 8.42 59.31 -3.20
CA PRO A 3 8.40 58.39 -2.07
C PRO A 3 8.36 56.93 -2.56
N LYS A 4 9.20 56.08 -1.96
CA LYS A 4 9.19 54.63 -2.14
C LYS A 4 8.05 54.02 -1.33
N THR A 5 7.07 53.44 -2.02
CA THR A 5 6.01 52.63 -1.41
C THR A 5 6.55 51.23 -1.13
N LEU A 6 6.58 50.82 0.14
CA LEU A 6 6.90 49.45 0.56
C LEU A 6 5.63 48.60 0.47
N ILE A 7 5.66 47.52 -0.32
CA ILE A 7 4.61 46.50 -0.35
C ILE A 7 4.94 45.45 0.70
N LEU A 8 4.05 45.26 1.68
CA LEU A 8 4.14 44.22 2.71
C LEU A 8 3.44 42.96 2.17
N ILE A 9 4.19 41.89 1.89
CA ILE A 9 3.63 40.60 1.51
C ILE A 9 3.31 39.82 2.78
N ALA A 10 2.02 39.60 3.05
CA ALA A 10 1.57 38.75 4.15
C ALA A 10 1.75 37.27 3.77
N ALA A 11 2.64 36.57 4.46
CA ALA A 11 2.79 35.12 4.34
C ALA A 11 1.67 34.42 5.12
N ALA A 12 0.72 33.81 4.40
CA ALA A 12 -0.29 32.94 5.00
C ALA A 12 0.37 31.60 5.40
N ALA A 13 0.60 31.41 6.70
CA ALA A 13 1.01 30.12 7.24
C ALA A 13 -0.19 29.18 7.22
N THR A 14 -0.17 28.18 6.33
CA THR A 14 -1.11 27.06 6.35
C THR A 14 -0.78 26.17 7.53
N THR A 15 -1.60 26.22 8.58
CA THR A 15 -1.53 25.27 9.69
C THR A 15 -2.04 23.91 9.20
N ALA A 16 -1.15 22.93 9.09
CA ALA A 16 -1.53 21.54 8.91
C ALA A 16 -2.25 21.08 10.18
N THR A 17 -3.56 20.82 10.10
CA THR A 17 -4.32 20.24 11.19
C THR A 17 -3.90 18.79 11.38
N ALA A 18 -3.24 18.49 12.50
CA ALA A 18 -3.04 17.11 12.92
C ALA A 18 -4.42 16.49 13.17
N GLN A 19 -4.81 15.53 12.34
CA GLN A 19 -6.05 14.79 12.53
C GLN A 19 -5.92 13.98 13.82
N ALA A 20 -6.72 14.31 14.83
CA ALA A 20 -6.70 13.62 16.11
C ALA A 20 -7.15 12.17 15.92
N THR A 21 -6.23 11.23 16.07
CA THR A 21 -6.51 9.80 16.20
C THR A 21 -7.14 9.55 17.56
N VAL A 22 -8.45 9.32 17.59
CA VAL A 22 -9.11 8.87 18.82
C VAL A 22 -8.83 7.37 18.96
N SER A 23 -8.02 6.96 19.93
CA SER A 23 -7.77 5.54 20.22
C SER A 23 -9.06 4.85 20.69
N ASP A 24 -9.40 3.70 20.11
CA ASP A 24 -10.52 2.86 20.55
C ASP A 24 -9.98 1.48 20.97
N PRO A 25 -9.84 1.21 22.28
CA PRO A 25 -9.35 -0.07 22.77
C PRO A 25 -10.20 -1.28 22.35
N GLN A 26 -11.49 -1.08 22.03
CA GLN A 26 -12.36 -2.17 21.62
C GLN A 26 -12.03 -2.67 20.22
N LEU A 27 -11.50 -1.82 19.34
CA LEU A 27 -11.10 -2.16 17.99
C LEU A 27 -9.83 -3.03 17.95
N VAL A 28 -9.00 -2.97 18.99
CA VAL A 28 -7.73 -3.69 19.05
C VAL A 28 -7.96 -5.21 19.06
N GLY A 29 -7.24 -5.90 18.16
CA GLY A 29 -7.35 -7.35 17.94
C GLY A 29 -7.39 -7.72 16.46
N THR A 30 -7.42 -9.02 16.20
CA THR A 30 -7.61 -9.61 14.87
C THR A 30 -9.05 -10.02 14.69
N TRP A 31 -9.66 -9.50 13.63
CA TRP A 31 -11.05 -9.70 13.26
C TRP A 31 -11.08 -10.49 11.96
N VAL A 32 -11.74 -11.63 11.96
CA VAL A 32 -11.76 -12.56 10.84
C VAL A 32 -13.19 -12.81 10.40
N SER A 33 -13.43 -12.83 9.10
CA SER A 33 -14.72 -13.23 8.53
C SER A 33 -15.07 -14.67 8.92
N LYS A 34 -16.34 -15.07 8.73
CA LYS A 34 -16.86 -16.35 9.23
C LYS A 34 -16.07 -17.61 8.83
N SER A 35 -15.35 -17.60 7.71
CA SER A 35 -14.56 -18.76 7.28
C SER A 35 -13.42 -19.09 8.25
N GLY A 36 -12.90 -18.11 8.98
CA GLY A 36 -11.84 -18.29 9.97
C GLY A 36 -10.47 -18.69 9.39
N THR A 37 -10.34 -18.76 8.06
CA THR A 37 -9.13 -19.26 7.38
C THR A 37 -8.21 -18.16 6.90
N VAL A 38 -8.74 -16.97 6.62
CA VAL A 38 -7.96 -15.83 6.14
C VAL A 38 -7.55 -15.02 7.37
N VAL A 39 -6.36 -15.28 7.90
CA VAL A 39 -5.84 -14.60 9.09
C VAL A 39 -4.63 -13.75 8.69
N THR A 40 -4.56 -12.53 9.19
CA THR A 40 -3.40 -11.65 9.05
C THR A 40 -2.15 -12.25 9.72
N GLY A 41 -0.98 -11.75 9.38
CA GLY A 41 0.31 -12.18 9.88
C GLY A 41 1.01 -13.15 8.93
N PRO A 42 1.87 -14.04 9.47
CA PRO A 42 2.65 -14.98 8.66
C PRO A 42 1.80 -16.04 7.94
N ASP A 43 0.54 -16.21 8.35
CA ASP A 43 -0.39 -17.18 7.76
C ASP A 43 -0.76 -16.80 6.32
N ILE A 44 -0.82 -15.50 6.00
CA ILE A 44 -1.20 -15.01 4.66
C ILE A 44 0.00 -14.52 3.84
N TYR A 45 1.01 -13.90 4.47
CA TYR A 45 2.15 -13.33 3.77
C TYR A 45 3.48 -13.72 4.43
N ASN A 46 4.42 -14.19 3.60
CA ASN A 46 5.79 -14.48 4.02
C ASN A 46 6.74 -13.38 3.50
N PRO A 47 7.22 -12.47 4.37
CA PRO A 47 8.08 -11.38 3.95
C PRO A 47 9.50 -11.82 3.57
N THR A 48 9.96 -13.01 4.01
CA THR A 48 11.30 -13.52 3.66
C THR A 48 11.33 -14.14 2.26
N ALA A 49 10.28 -14.86 1.89
CA ALA A 49 10.15 -15.47 0.57
C ALA A 49 9.42 -14.56 -0.46
N ASP A 50 8.87 -13.43 -0.01
CA ASP A 50 7.97 -12.55 -0.78
C ASP A 50 6.84 -13.34 -1.48
N THR A 51 6.13 -14.16 -0.71
CA THR A 51 5.05 -15.03 -1.21
C THR A 51 3.77 -14.84 -0.41
N LEU A 52 2.63 -14.91 -1.11
CA LEU A 52 1.30 -15.01 -0.50
C LEU A 52 0.92 -16.48 -0.37
N ASN A 53 0.50 -16.87 0.82
CA ASN A 53 0.02 -18.21 1.13
C ASN A 53 -1.48 -18.26 0.88
N GLU A 54 -1.95 -19.24 0.12
CA GLU A 54 -3.37 -19.40 -0.18
C GLU A 54 -4.13 -20.02 1.00
N PRO A 55 -5.15 -19.34 1.56
CA PRO A 55 -5.99 -19.91 2.60
C PRO A 55 -6.93 -20.99 2.05
N ARG A 56 -7.37 -21.91 2.91
CA ARG A 56 -8.28 -23.00 2.52
C ARG A 56 -9.67 -22.53 2.03
N LEU A 57 -10.16 -21.40 2.54
CA LEU A 57 -11.49 -20.85 2.21
C LEU A 57 -11.41 -19.34 2.03
N PRO A 58 -12.24 -18.76 1.15
CA PRO A 58 -12.34 -17.31 0.97
C PRO A 58 -12.82 -16.61 2.24
N GLY A 59 -12.45 -15.34 2.36
CA GLY A 59 -12.74 -14.53 3.53
C GLY A 59 -11.88 -13.28 3.58
N SER A 60 -12.04 -12.52 4.65
CA SER A 60 -11.21 -11.36 4.95
C SER A 60 -10.85 -11.31 6.42
N SER A 61 -9.78 -10.58 6.73
CA SER A 61 -9.42 -10.23 8.09
C SER A 61 -8.75 -8.88 8.19
N PHE A 62 -8.86 -8.30 9.38
CA PHE A 62 -8.26 -7.04 9.75
C PHE A 62 -7.66 -7.17 11.15
N SER A 63 -6.43 -6.73 11.32
CA SER A 63 -5.78 -6.60 12.62
C SER A 63 -5.51 -5.15 12.94
N PHE A 64 -5.84 -4.74 14.16
CA PHE A 64 -5.60 -3.38 14.65
C PHE A 64 -4.78 -3.41 15.93
N THR A 65 -3.75 -2.59 16.02
CA THR A 65 -2.95 -2.39 17.23
C THR A 65 -3.37 -1.13 17.97
N ALA A 66 -3.07 -1.06 19.27
CA ALA A 66 -3.32 0.15 20.05
C ALA A 66 -2.50 1.36 19.56
N ASP A 67 -1.37 1.11 18.89
CA ASP A 67 -0.43 2.13 18.40
C ASP A 67 -0.84 2.74 17.05
N GLY A 68 -2.02 2.38 16.51
CA GLY A 68 -2.52 2.95 15.26
C GLY A 68 -2.05 2.24 13.99
N HIS A 69 -1.56 0.99 14.10
CA HIS A 69 -1.21 0.17 12.94
C HIS A 69 -2.33 -0.81 12.58
N TYR A 70 -2.45 -1.08 11.29
CA TYR A 70 -3.37 -2.09 10.79
C TYR A 70 -2.69 -3.02 9.79
N GLU A 71 -3.27 -4.20 9.65
CA GLU A 71 -3.01 -5.13 8.57
C GLU A 71 -4.34 -5.68 8.08
N ASN A 72 -4.51 -5.83 6.78
CA ASN A 72 -5.69 -6.48 6.20
C ASN A 72 -5.28 -7.57 5.20
N ALA A 73 -6.11 -8.59 5.15
CA ALA A 73 -6.01 -9.70 4.22
C ALA A 73 -7.37 -9.97 3.60
N LEU A 74 -7.40 -10.24 2.29
CA LEU A 74 -8.60 -10.60 1.55
C LEU A 74 -8.28 -11.78 0.65
N TYR A 75 -9.13 -12.80 0.68
CA TYR A 75 -9.16 -13.87 -0.31
C TYR A 75 -10.57 -13.99 -0.87
N THR A 76 -10.74 -13.69 -2.15
CA THR A 76 -12.02 -13.73 -2.85
C THR A 76 -11.92 -14.65 -4.05
N VAL A 77 -12.97 -15.44 -4.26
CA VAL A 77 -13.10 -16.33 -5.41
C VAL A 77 -14.38 -15.95 -6.16
N VAL A 78 -14.28 -15.81 -7.47
CA VAL A 78 -15.39 -15.49 -8.38
C VAL A 78 -15.60 -16.68 -9.30
N ALA A 79 -16.81 -17.25 -9.25
CA ALA A 79 -17.18 -18.35 -10.12
C ALA A 79 -17.36 -17.88 -11.58
N ASN A 80 -16.93 -18.71 -12.53
CA ASN A 80 -17.19 -18.49 -13.95
C ASN A 80 -18.39 -19.37 -14.38
N PRO A 81 -19.59 -18.79 -14.63
CA PRO A 81 -20.77 -19.56 -14.97
C PRO A 81 -20.69 -20.20 -16.37
N THR A 82 -19.87 -19.64 -17.27
CA THR A 82 -19.66 -20.17 -18.62
C THR A 82 -18.73 -21.38 -18.60
N THR A 83 -17.65 -21.30 -17.81
CA THR A 83 -16.67 -22.38 -17.63
C THR A 83 -16.44 -22.67 -16.15
N PRO A 84 -17.32 -23.46 -15.49
CA PRO A 84 -17.25 -23.73 -14.06
C PRO A 84 -15.95 -24.37 -13.55
N SER A 85 -15.16 -24.98 -14.44
CA SER A 85 -13.84 -25.55 -14.12
C SER A 85 -12.74 -24.50 -13.89
N CYS A 86 -12.98 -23.23 -14.22
CA CYS A 86 -12.01 -22.13 -14.11
C CYS A 86 -12.54 -20.99 -13.22
N PRO A 87 -12.63 -21.14 -11.90
CA PRO A 87 -12.89 -19.99 -11.04
C PRO A 87 -11.69 -19.03 -11.05
N SER A 88 -11.94 -17.73 -10.98
CA SER A 88 -10.90 -16.71 -10.79
C SER A 88 -10.78 -16.37 -9.31
N ALA A 89 -9.58 -16.05 -8.85
CA ALA A 89 -9.33 -15.74 -7.45
C ALA A 89 -8.36 -14.57 -7.25
N VAL A 90 -8.55 -13.83 -6.16
CA VAL A 90 -7.69 -12.74 -5.73
C VAL A 90 -7.33 -12.95 -4.27
N ILE A 91 -6.03 -12.98 -3.98
CA ILE A 91 -5.49 -12.83 -2.62
C ILE A 91 -4.82 -11.47 -2.54
N GLN A 92 -5.17 -10.68 -1.53
CA GLN A 92 -4.58 -9.38 -1.25
C GLN A 92 -4.12 -9.33 0.19
N TRP A 93 -3.00 -8.65 0.39
CA TRP A 93 -2.45 -8.34 1.68
C TRP A 93 -1.85 -6.94 1.64
N GLN A 94 -2.15 -6.11 2.64
CA GLN A 94 -1.44 -4.84 2.85
C GLN A 94 -1.47 -4.48 4.35
N HIS A 95 -0.58 -3.59 4.73
CA HIS A 95 -0.44 -3.12 6.11
C HIS A 95 -0.01 -1.66 6.14
N GLY A 96 -0.21 -1.00 7.27
CA GLY A 96 0.19 0.39 7.45
C GLY A 96 -0.39 1.00 8.71
N THR A 97 -0.86 2.25 8.60
CA THR A 97 -1.44 3.01 9.72
C THR A 97 -2.93 3.27 9.50
N TYR A 98 -3.69 3.36 10.57
CA TYR A 98 -5.10 3.72 10.50
C TYR A 98 -5.39 5.00 11.28
N ILE A 99 -6.34 5.78 10.79
CA ILE A 99 -6.81 7.01 11.41
C ILE A 99 -8.29 6.87 11.70
N ARG A 100 -8.64 7.03 12.98
CA ARG A 100 -10.03 7.17 13.42
C ARG A 100 -10.37 8.64 13.56
N TYR A 101 -11.38 9.07 12.82
CA TYR A 101 -11.88 10.43 12.85
C TYR A 101 -12.95 10.61 13.94
N ALA A 102 -13.13 11.86 14.41
CA ALA A 102 -14.12 12.19 15.42
C ALA A 102 -15.58 11.95 14.96
N ASN A 103 -15.84 11.98 13.66
CA ASN A 103 -17.14 11.64 13.05
C ASN A 103 -17.43 10.12 13.03
N GLY A 104 -16.50 9.28 13.52
CA GLY A 104 -16.61 7.82 13.52
C GLY A 104 -16.06 7.13 12.27
N SER A 105 -15.63 7.86 11.23
CA SER A 105 -15.03 7.25 10.05
C SER A 105 -13.63 6.68 10.35
N LEU A 106 -13.26 5.64 9.61
CA LEU A 106 -11.99 4.94 9.74
C LEU A 106 -11.27 4.97 8.38
N SER A 107 -10.04 5.48 8.34
CA SER A 107 -9.20 5.49 7.15
C SER A 107 -8.00 4.58 7.36
N LEU A 108 -7.75 3.68 6.41
CA LEU A 108 -6.64 2.75 6.41
C LEU A 108 -5.63 3.19 5.35
N GLN A 109 -4.40 3.50 5.77
CA GLN A 109 -3.35 4.06 4.94
C GLN A 109 -2.20 3.04 4.81
N PRO A 110 -2.12 2.32 3.69
CA PRO A 110 -1.09 1.29 3.51
C PRO A 110 0.30 1.89 3.29
N ILE A 111 1.32 1.11 3.62
CA ILE A 111 2.70 1.35 3.17
C ILE A 111 2.78 0.98 1.70
N LYS A 112 3.06 1.99 0.86
CA LYS A 112 2.94 1.92 -0.60
C LYS A 112 3.75 0.79 -1.24
N GLU A 113 4.91 0.46 -0.68
CA GLU A 113 5.85 -0.48 -1.27
C GLU A 113 5.61 -1.94 -0.88
N ASP A 114 4.78 -2.18 0.14
CA ASP A 114 4.67 -3.48 0.79
C ASP A 114 3.46 -4.29 0.35
N GLY A 115 2.32 -3.68 0.06
CA GLY A 115 1.13 -4.45 -0.28
C GLY A 115 1.33 -5.38 -1.49
N ARG A 116 0.73 -6.57 -1.43
CA ARG A 116 0.85 -7.65 -2.40
C ARG A 116 -0.51 -8.14 -2.83
N GLN A 117 -0.60 -8.54 -4.09
CA GLN A 117 -1.77 -9.16 -4.68
C GLN A 117 -1.37 -10.34 -5.55
N LEU A 118 -2.08 -11.45 -5.41
CA LEU A 118 -2.01 -12.60 -6.29
C LEU A 118 -3.35 -12.75 -7.01
N TYR A 119 -3.34 -12.67 -8.33
CA TYR A 119 -4.51 -12.89 -9.17
C TYR A 119 -4.36 -14.20 -9.93
N ALA A 120 -5.32 -15.11 -9.80
CA ALA A 120 -5.38 -16.37 -10.52
C ALA A 120 -6.59 -16.39 -11.45
N ASP A 121 -6.36 -16.70 -12.72
CA ASP A 121 -7.39 -16.91 -13.72
C ASP A 121 -6.99 -18.10 -14.62
N PRO A 122 -7.39 -19.33 -14.27
CA PRO A 122 -6.98 -20.55 -14.94
C PRO A 122 -7.43 -20.65 -16.41
N CYS A 123 -8.46 -19.90 -16.80
CA CYS A 123 -8.96 -19.94 -18.17
C CYS A 123 -8.20 -18.98 -19.11
N THR A 124 -7.52 -17.98 -18.55
CA THR A 124 -6.73 -17.01 -19.31
C THR A 124 -5.23 -17.29 -19.21
N ASN A 125 -4.75 -17.76 -18.06
CA ASN A 125 -3.33 -17.97 -17.79
C ASN A 125 -3.09 -19.26 -17.01
N ASP A 126 -2.01 -19.98 -17.37
CA ASP A 126 -1.56 -21.16 -16.62
C ASP A 126 -0.93 -20.81 -15.27
N LYS A 127 -0.53 -19.54 -15.09
CA LYS A 127 0.17 -19.05 -13.88
C LYS A 127 -0.59 -17.87 -13.29
N SER A 128 -0.55 -17.79 -11.96
CA SER A 128 -1.02 -16.64 -11.21
C SER A 128 -0.11 -15.42 -11.41
N ILE A 129 -0.72 -14.24 -11.45
CA ILE A 129 -0.05 -12.96 -11.61
C ILE A 129 0.17 -12.35 -10.23
N TYR A 130 1.43 -12.11 -9.86
CA TYR A 130 1.82 -11.48 -8.60
C TYR A 130 2.19 -10.01 -8.83
N THR A 131 1.50 -9.09 -8.15
CA THR A 131 1.69 -7.65 -8.31
C THR A 131 1.74 -6.93 -6.96
N LYS A 132 2.32 -5.74 -6.96
CA LYS A 132 2.19 -4.82 -5.82
C LYS A 132 0.75 -4.32 -5.72
N TYR A 133 0.30 -4.10 -4.50
CA TYR A 133 -1.02 -3.58 -4.17
C TYR A 133 -0.88 -2.40 -3.22
N ASN A 134 -1.65 -1.35 -3.47
CA ASN A 134 -1.70 -0.18 -2.62
C ASN A 134 -3.05 0.47 -2.80
N GLN A 135 -3.93 0.26 -1.81
CA GLN A 135 -5.24 0.88 -1.81
C GLN A 135 -5.57 1.41 -0.42
N THR A 136 -5.72 2.73 -0.34
CA THR A 136 -6.29 3.38 0.84
C THR A 136 -7.77 3.02 0.95
N GLU A 137 -8.18 2.48 2.09
CA GLU A 137 -9.58 2.14 2.36
C GLU A 137 -10.20 3.19 3.30
N ILE A 138 -11.43 3.60 3.01
CA ILE A 138 -12.18 4.54 3.85
C ILE A 138 -13.53 3.91 4.19
N TYR A 139 -13.76 3.73 5.49
CA TYR A 139 -15.02 3.28 6.05
C TYR A 139 -15.75 4.47 6.66
N LYS A 140 -17.02 4.64 6.29
CA LYS A 140 -17.86 5.75 6.75
C LYS A 140 -18.04 5.72 8.26
N TRP A 141 -18.20 4.52 8.82
CA TRP A 141 -18.23 4.25 10.25
C TRP A 141 -18.03 2.75 10.49
N TYR A 142 -17.86 2.37 11.75
CA TYR A 142 -17.84 0.98 12.18
C TYR A 142 -18.59 0.80 13.49
N GLU A 143 -19.04 -0.42 13.76
CA GLU A 143 -19.60 -0.81 15.05
C GLU A 143 -19.01 -2.12 15.54
N ILE A 144 -18.91 -2.23 16.86
CA ILE A 144 -18.51 -3.45 17.54
C ILE A 144 -19.68 -3.87 18.41
N ILE A 145 -20.31 -4.97 18.06
CA ILE A 145 -21.45 -5.53 18.79
C ILE A 145 -21.15 -6.96 19.21
N THR A 146 -21.79 -7.45 20.26
CA THR A 146 -21.73 -8.89 20.57
C THR A 146 -22.79 -9.62 19.77
N ASP A 147 -22.37 -10.58 18.94
CA ASP A 147 -23.31 -11.34 18.12
C ASP A 147 -24.26 -12.17 18.99
N ALA A 148 -25.57 -12.01 18.80
CA ALA A 148 -26.57 -12.65 19.65
C ALA A 148 -26.55 -14.18 19.57
N ARG A 149 -26.13 -14.73 18.41
CA ARG A 149 -26.11 -16.17 18.13
C ARG A 149 -24.79 -16.81 18.57
N HIS A 150 -23.66 -16.22 18.19
CA HIS A 150 -22.33 -16.80 18.43
C HIS A 150 -21.70 -16.32 19.75
N LYS A 151 -22.30 -15.32 20.42
CA LYS A 151 -21.78 -14.71 21.66
C LYS A 151 -20.33 -14.22 21.55
N LYS A 152 -19.88 -13.94 20.32
CA LYS A 152 -18.54 -13.41 20.01
C LYS A 152 -18.65 -11.92 19.65
N PRO A 153 -17.65 -11.09 19.99
CA PRO A 153 -17.55 -9.73 19.46
C PRO A 153 -17.50 -9.75 17.93
N ARG A 154 -18.29 -8.90 17.29
CA ARG A 154 -18.43 -8.75 15.85
C ARG A 154 -18.19 -7.31 15.45
N LEU A 155 -17.22 -7.11 14.56
CA LEU A 155 -16.92 -5.83 13.93
C LEU A 155 -17.68 -5.76 12.60
N ASN A 156 -18.55 -4.76 12.47
CA ASN A 156 -19.20 -4.42 11.21
C ASN A 156 -18.58 -3.13 10.69
N LEU A 157 -18.02 -3.20 9.49
CA LEU A 157 -17.46 -2.06 8.78
C LEU A 157 -18.48 -1.57 7.76
N TYR A 158 -18.63 -0.25 7.61
CA TYR A 158 -19.53 0.34 6.62
C TYR A 158 -18.70 1.09 5.58
N GLN A 159 -18.88 0.71 4.31
CA GLN A 159 -18.18 1.29 3.18
C GLN A 159 -18.51 2.79 3.03
N PHE A 160 -17.83 3.46 2.09
CA PHE A 160 -18.01 4.91 1.86
C PHE A 160 -19.46 5.30 1.53
N ASP A 161 -20.21 4.42 0.86
CA ASP A 161 -21.62 4.57 0.50
C ASP A 161 -22.57 4.23 1.67
N GLY A 162 -22.04 3.68 2.76
CA GLY A 162 -22.80 3.19 3.91
C GLY A 162 -23.29 1.74 3.76
N ALA A 163 -22.93 1.02 2.69
CA ALA A 163 -23.21 -0.39 2.58
C ALA A 163 -22.39 -1.19 3.61
N PRO A 164 -22.99 -2.19 4.29
CA PRO A 164 -22.24 -3.02 5.22
C PRO A 164 -21.26 -3.91 4.46
N ALA A 165 -20.01 -3.96 4.93
CA ALA A 165 -19.05 -4.98 4.53
C ALA A 165 -19.36 -6.33 5.20
N ASN A 166 -18.66 -7.38 4.78
CA ASN A 166 -18.77 -8.70 5.40
C ASN A 166 -18.46 -8.61 6.90
N PRO A 167 -19.29 -9.20 7.78
CA PRO A 167 -19.08 -9.12 9.22
C PRO A 167 -17.82 -9.90 9.62
N LEU A 168 -17.06 -9.31 10.53
CA LEU A 168 -15.82 -9.87 11.07
C LEU A 168 -16.01 -10.21 12.54
N TYR A 169 -15.41 -11.31 13.00
CA TYR A 169 -15.49 -11.78 14.38
C TYR A 169 -14.11 -11.71 15.02
N LEU A 170 -14.06 -11.33 16.29
CA LEU A 170 -12.80 -11.28 17.02
C LEU A 170 -12.24 -12.70 17.20
N GLU A 171 -11.03 -12.92 16.70
CA GLU A 171 -10.34 -14.21 16.79
C GLU A 171 -9.11 -14.13 17.70
N TYR A 172 -8.30 -13.07 17.59
CA TYR A 172 -7.09 -12.91 18.42
C TYR A 172 -7.05 -11.58 19.18
N ARG A 173 -6.61 -11.66 20.44
CA ARG A 173 -6.14 -10.54 21.28
C ARG A 173 -4.98 -11.05 22.14
N PRO A 174 -3.73 -10.57 21.95
CA PRO A 174 -3.28 -9.47 21.10
C PRO A 174 -3.46 -9.72 19.59
N PRO A 175 -3.44 -8.68 18.74
CA PRO A 175 -3.57 -8.83 17.29
C PRO A 175 -2.40 -9.61 16.68
N GLN A 176 -2.71 -10.47 15.71
CA GLN A 176 -1.76 -11.20 14.88
C GLN A 176 -1.50 -10.42 13.57
N MET A 177 -0.32 -9.82 13.46
CA MET A 177 0.13 -9.11 12.25
C MET A 177 1.65 -9.20 12.11
N LEU A 178 2.15 -8.94 10.90
CA LEU A 178 3.57 -8.80 10.63
C LEU A 178 4.12 -7.49 11.22
N PRO A 179 5.46 -7.31 11.29
CA PRO A 179 6.05 -6.08 11.79
C PRO A 179 5.52 -4.82 11.08
N THR A 180 5.26 -3.76 11.85
CA THR A 180 4.60 -2.54 11.36
C THR A 180 5.50 -1.60 10.56
N THR A 181 6.76 -1.98 10.37
CA THR A 181 7.75 -1.23 9.60
C THR A 181 7.77 -1.69 8.15
N ALA A 182 8.12 -0.80 7.23
CA ALA A 182 8.25 -1.15 5.82
C ALA A 182 9.25 -2.30 5.60
N PHE A 183 8.83 -3.36 4.90
CA PHE A 183 9.68 -4.50 4.54
C PHE A 183 10.54 -4.19 3.32
N HIS A 184 9.95 -3.53 2.31
CA HIS A 184 10.57 -3.26 1.02
C HIS A 184 10.75 -1.76 0.84
N SER A 185 11.70 -1.16 1.54
CA SER A 185 12.05 0.23 1.25
C SER A 185 12.75 0.29 -0.11
N THR A 186 12.07 0.85 -1.12
CA THR A 186 12.77 1.35 -2.31
C THR A 186 13.52 2.59 -1.86
N ARG A 187 14.73 2.40 -1.35
CA ARG A 187 15.65 3.50 -1.11
C ARG A 187 15.77 4.25 -2.44
N PRO A 188 15.46 5.55 -2.52
CA PRO A 188 15.96 6.35 -3.62
C PRO A 188 17.48 6.10 -3.64
N THR A 189 18.05 5.81 -4.80
CA THR A 189 19.50 5.87 -4.95
C THR A 189 19.89 7.34 -4.79
N ASP A 190 19.96 7.80 -3.55
CA ASP A 190 20.68 8.99 -3.17
C ASP A 190 22.14 8.69 -3.50
N ASN A 191 22.54 9.06 -4.71
CA ASN A 191 23.93 9.35 -5.03
C ASN A 191 24.33 10.62 -4.25
N GLU A 192 24.23 10.59 -2.93
CA GLU A 192 24.75 11.62 -2.06
C GLU A 192 26.07 11.10 -1.49
N ASN A 193 27.15 11.61 -2.07
CA ASN A 193 28.51 11.52 -1.57
C ASN A 193 28.58 11.92 -0.08
N LYS A 194 28.36 10.96 0.82
CA LYS A 194 28.71 11.10 2.23
C LYS A 194 29.74 10.03 2.56
N LYS A 195 31.02 10.41 2.36
CA LYS A 195 32.20 9.73 2.93
C LYS A 195 32.11 9.78 4.46
N GLY A 196 31.31 8.91 5.03
CA GLY A 196 31.30 8.60 6.46
C GLY A 196 32.07 7.31 6.71
N ARG A 197 33.33 7.42 7.15
CA ARG A 197 34.12 6.30 7.65
C ARG A 197 33.37 5.57 8.76
N ARG A 198 33.05 4.28 8.57
CA ARG A 198 33.07 3.31 9.67
C ARG A 198 33.19 1.87 9.14
N LYS A 199 34.27 1.22 9.58
CA LYS A 199 34.57 -0.21 9.42
C LYS A 199 33.44 -1.06 10.00
N ARG A 200 33.03 -2.09 9.27
CA ARG A 200 32.94 -3.46 9.79
C ARG A 200 33.01 -4.46 8.64
N ASP A 201 34.05 -5.26 8.75
CA ASP A 201 34.43 -6.38 7.92
C ASP A 201 33.48 -7.56 8.23
N ILE A 202 33.05 -8.29 7.20
CA ILE A 202 32.65 -9.72 7.20
C ILE A 202 32.44 -10.07 5.73
N GLY A 203 33.35 -10.91 5.23
CA GLY A 203 33.47 -11.26 3.83
C GLY A 203 32.38 -12.19 3.33
N TYR A 204 32.02 -11.95 2.07
CA TYR A 204 31.72 -13.01 1.11
C TYR A 204 32.51 -12.65 -0.16
N GLU A 205 33.63 -13.35 -0.35
CA GLU A 205 34.19 -13.51 -1.69
C GLU A 205 33.25 -14.37 -2.55
N ALA A 206 33.32 -14.17 -3.86
CA ALA A 206 32.40 -14.63 -4.92
C ALA A 206 31.17 -13.69 -5.05
N ILE A 207 31.11 -12.77 -6.02
CA ILE A 207 31.13 -13.03 -7.47
C ILE A 207 31.97 -11.96 -8.17
N ARG A 208 33.20 -12.33 -8.58
CA ARG A 208 33.91 -11.64 -9.67
C ARG A 208 33.60 -12.39 -10.96
N ASN A 209 33.36 -11.63 -12.03
CA ASN A 209 33.18 -12.02 -13.43
C ASN A 209 31.74 -11.98 -13.96
N ILE A 210 31.20 -10.78 -14.12
CA ILE A 210 30.40 -10.45 -15.31
C ILE A 210 31.21 -9.43 -16.10
N LYS A 211 31.89 -9.89 -17.15
CA LYS A 211 32.42 -9.04 -18.22
C LYS A 211 31.27 -8.82 -19.21
N GLY A 212 31.01 -7.56 -19.58
CA GLY A 212 30.14 -7.23 -20.70
C GLY A 212 28.79 -6.63 -20.32
N VAL A 213 28.80 -5.51 -19.59
CA VAL A 213 27.72 -4.53 -19.69
C VAL A 213 28.38 -3.21 -20.08
N GLU A 214 28.39 -2.91 -21.38
CA GLU A 214 28.64 -1.54 -21.83
C GLU A 214 27.52 -0.67 -21.26
N LYS A 215 27.90 0.22 -20.34
CA LYS A 215 27.00 1.27 -19.87
C LYS A 215 26.75 2.19 -21.06
N MET A 216 25.52 2.20 -21.57
CA MET A 216 25.03 3.25 -22.47
C MET A 216 25.32 4.60 -21.80
N GLY A 217 26.20 5.38 -22.40
CA GLY A 217 26.68 6.64 -21.84
C GLY A 217 25.52 7.59 -21.59
N SER A 218 25.52 8.22 -20.41
CA SER A 218 24.61 9.29 -20.03
C SER A 218 24.59 10.36 -21.13
N VAL A 219 23.46 10.51 -21.82
CA VAL A 219 23.24 11.62 -22.75
C VAL A 219 23.27 12.90 -21.93
N LYS A 220 24.18 13.82 -22.25
CA LYS A 220 24.33 15.09 -21.53
C LYS A 220 23.04 15.89 -21.70
N GLU A 221 22.49 16.41 -20.61
CA GLU A 221 21.22 17.16 -20.59
C GLU A 221 21.22 18.35 -21.57
N GLU A 222 22.39 18.95 -21.82
CA GLU A 222 22.55 20.03 -22.81
C GLU A 222 22.17 19.60 -24.24
N TRP A 223 22.32 18.32 -24.58
CA TRP A 223 21.96 17.80 -25.90
C TRP A 223 20.44 17.70 -26.10
N LEU A 224 19.68 17.44 -25.02
CA LEU A 224 18.22 17.45 -25.04
C LEU A 224 17.67 18.88 -25.17
N VAL A 225 18.36 19.87 -24.57
CA VAL A 225 18.01 21.29 -24.71
C VAL A 225 18.23 21.75 -26.16
N VAL A 226 19.34 21.36 -26.80
CA VAL A 226 19.60 21.70 -28.22
C VAL A 226 18.56 21.06 -29.15
N LEU A 227 18.18 19.81 -28.92
CA LEU A 227 17.09 19.17 -29.68
C LEU A 227 15.74 19.88 -29.48
N GLY A 228 15.41 20.28 -28.26
CA GLY A 228 14.19 21.01 -27.95
C GLY A 228 14.12 22.39 -28.65
N ILE A 229 15.22 23.14 -28.67
CA ILE A 229 15.29 24.42 -29.37
C ILE A 229 15.13 24.22 -30.89
N GLY A 230 15.74 23.17 -31.46
CA GLY A 230 15.61 22.85 -32.89
C GLY A 230 14.17 22.52 -33.32
N MET A 231 13.45 21.73 -32.52
CA MET A 231 12.05 21.40 -32.81
C MET A 231 11.12 22.62 -32.72
N THR A 232 11.41 23.54 -31.79
CA THR A 232 10.60 24.76 -31.61
C THR A 232 10.82 25.76 -32.75
N ALA A 233 12.07 25.90 -33.23
CA ALA A 233 12.38 26.78 -34.36
C ALA A 233 11.73 26.28 -35.68
N LEU A 234 11.79 24.98 -35.96
CA LEU A 234 11.14 24.40 -37.14
C LEU A 234 9.60 24.54 -37.09
N GLY A 235 8.99 24.38 -35.91
CA GLY A 235 7.57 24.62 -35.72
C GLY A 235 7.15 26.08 -35.98
N SER A 236 8.00 27.04 -35.60
CA SER A 236 7.71 28.46 -35.81
C SER A 236 7.81 28.93 -37.27
N VAL A 237 8.63 28.29 -38.11
CA VAL A 237 8.70 28.60 -39.56
C VAL A 237 7.50 28.00 -40.32
N GLY A 238 6.97 26.87 -39.87
CA GLY A 238 5.77 26.26 -40.45
C GLY A 238 4.48 27.05 -40.21
N PHE A 239 4.42 27.87 -39.15
CA PHE A 239 3.24 28.68 -38.81
C PHE A 239 3.08 29.93 -39.69
N PHE A 240 4.12 30.35 -40.41
CA PHE A 240 4.07 31.53 -41.29
C PHE A 240 3.90 31.16 -42.78
N TRP A 241 3.69 29.89 -43.10
CA TRP A 241 3.37 29.45 -44.47
C TRP A 241 2.03 28.71 -44.59
N PHE A 242 1.07 29.08 -43.73
CA PHE A 242 -0.37 28.92 -43.92
C PHE A 242 -1.09 30.16 -43.41
#